data_AF-K2S5D2-F1
#
_entry.id   AF-K2S5D2-F1
#
_cell.length_a   1.000
_cell.length_b   1.000
_cell.length_c   1.000
_cell.angle_alpha   90.00
_cell.angle_beta   90.00
_cell.angle_gamma   90.00
#
_symmetry.space_group_name_H-M   'P 1'
#
loop_
_entity.id
_entity.type
_entity.pdbx_description
1 polymer ?
#
loop_
_entity_poly.entity_id
_entity_poly.type
_entity_poly.pdbx_seq_one_letter_code
_entity_poly.pdbx_strand_id
1 'polypeptide(L)'
;MPSTNKSSTNPATLLRHVTIYSFLLAFPLLLAHGIASGRAVPALGLLPLAGSALLAALILYRDRVTTIGSPIQSLSVSNIFFADFLLAALLLGILIGSWVDLTKEYWRETSLIILGTYGTVFMIANFAIHLYFVAIRIPHMVISRACDCAHCQSVVKKSSFATMMSTSEYTPLSEGDEEDEAAYRDLESGAGRSGP
;
A
#
# COMPACT_ATOMS: atom_id res chain seq x y z
N MET A 1 27.22 10.41 25.31
CA MET A 1 27.10 10.11 23.87
C MET A 1 25.62 10.18 23.51
N PRO A 2 25.19 11.03 22.57
CA PRO A 2 23.79 11.10 22.16
C PRO A 2 23.48 9.91 21.24
N SER A 3 22.57 9.05 21.67
CA SER A 3 21.98 8.00 20.86
C SER A 3 21.18 8.63 19.71
N THR A 4 21.70 8.52 18.49
CA THR A 4 20.98 8.90 17.27
C THR A 4 19.80 7.96 17.09
N ASN A 5 18.60 8.39 17.50
CA ASN A 5 17.36 7.70 17.19
C ASN A 5 17.16 7.75 15.67
N LYS A 6 17.52 6.67 14.97
CA LYS A 6 17.11 6.45 13.59
C LYS A 6 15.59 6.26 13.60
N SER A 7 14.86 7.31 13.23
CA SER A 7 13.45 7.22 12.88
C SER A 7 13.28 6.13 11.81
N SER A 8 12.78 4.96 12.20
CA SER A 8 12.41 3.90 11.27
C SER A 8 11.27 4.43 10.40
N THR A 9 11.56 4.82 9.17
CA THR A 9 10.52 5.31 8.26
C THR A 9 9.65 4.14 7.84
N ASN A 10 8.33 4.26 8.02
CA ASN A 10 7.39 3.23 7.60
C ASN A 10 7.55 2.96 6.09
N PRO A 11 7.69 1.70 5.64
CA PRO A 11 7.86 1.37 4.22
C PRO A 11 6.74 1.97 3.34
N ALA A 12 5.50 2.01 3.83
CA ALA A 12 4.40 2.63 3.09
C ALA A 12 4.63 4.14 2.85
N THR A 13 5.12 4.86 3.86
CA THR A 13 5.49 6.27 3.76
C THR A 13 6.61 6.48 2.75
N LEU A 14 7.64 5.62 2.76
CA LEU A 14 8.74 5.67 1.79
C LEU A 14 8.23 5.47 0.36
N LEU A 15 7.41 4.43 0.12
CA LEU A 15 6.84 4.16 -1.20
C LEU A 15 6.01 5.35 -1.73
N ARG A 16 5.26 6.03 -0.86
CA ARG A 16 4.50 7.25 -1.23
C ARG A 16 5.42 8.43 -1.57
N HIS A 17 6.58 8.59 -0.92
CA HIS A 17 7.55 9.60 -1.35
C HIS A 17 8.16 9.26 -2.71
N VAL A 18 8.44 7.98 -2.96
CA VAL A 18 8.98 7.51 -4.25
C VAL A 18 8.03 7.86 -5.41
N THR A 19 6.71 7.75 -5.24
CA THR A 19 5.77 8.14 -6.32
C THR A 19 5.83 9.63 -6.62
N ILE A 20 5.97 10.49 -5.60
CA ILE A 20 6.13 11.95 -5.77
C ILE A 20 7.42 12.26 -6.55
N TYR A 21 8.55 11.71 -6.13
CA TYR A 21 9.83 11.95 -6.81
C TYR A 21 9.83 11.37 -8.24
N SER A 22 9.21 10.21 -8.43
CA SER A 22 9.08 9.60 -9.75
C SER A 22 8.32 10.51 -10.72
N PHE A 23 7.25 11.19 -10.27
CA PHE A 23 6.54 12.16 -11.10
C PHE A 23 7.45 13.34 -11.50
N LEU A 24 8.19 13.92 -10.55
CA LEU A 24 9.08 15.05 -10.83
C LEU A 24 10.17 14.71 -11.86
N LEU A 25 10.71 13.49 -11.79
CA LEU A 25 11.72 13.00 -12.73
C LEU A 25 11.12 12.60 -14.09
N ALA A 26 9.94 11.97 -14.09
CA ALA A 26 9.25 11.54 -15.31
C ALA A 26 8.72 12.72 -16.12
N PHE A 27 8.34 13.82 -15.46
CA PHE A 27 7.72 14.98 -16.08
C PHE A 27 8.49 15.52 -17.30
N PRO A 28 9.76 15.93 -17.19
CA PRO A 28 10.51 16.44 -18.35
C PRO A 28 10.72 15.38 -19.44
N LEU A 29 10.93 14.11 -19.07
CA LEU A 29 11.20 13.03 -20.03
C LEU A 29 9.98 12.72 -20.90
N LEU A 30 8.83 12.48 -20.27
CA LEU A 30 7.58 12.15 -20.99
C LEU A 30 7.03 13.36 -21.76
N LEU A 31 7.19 14.57 -21.22
CA LEU A 31 6.80 15.79 -21.91
C LEU A 31 7.67 16.03 -23.15
N ALA A 32 9.00 15.95 -23.01
CA ALA A 32 9.91 16.10 -24.15
C ALA A 32 9.66 15.04 -25.22
N HIS A 33 9.44 13.79 -24.82
CA HIS A 33 9.13 12.71 -25.75
C HIS A 33 7.80 12.95 -26.48
N GLY A 34 6.74 13.38 -25.78
CA GLY A 34 5.45 13.70 -26.41
C GLY A 34 5.51 14.88 -27.39
N ILE A 35 6.27 15.93 -27.06
CA ILE A 35 6.50 17.08 -27.95
C ILE A 35 7.30 16.64 -29.18
N ALA A 36 8.38 15.88 -28.98
CA ALA A 36 9.28 15.50 -30.06
C ALA A 36 8.68 14.44 -31.00
N SER A 37 7.89 13.50 -30.49
CA SER A 37 7.19 12.49 -31.32
C SER A 37 5.92 13.03 -31.98
N GLY A 38 5.40 14.17 -31.51
CA GLY A 38 4.11 14.72 -31.95
C GLY A 38 2.92 13.83 -31.56
N ARG A 39 3.11 12.89 -30.62
CA ARG A 39 2.09 11.93 -30.19
C ARG A 39 1.69 12.15 -28.74
N ALA A 40 0.38 12.07 -28.49
CA ALA A 40 -0.17 12.25 -27.16
C ALA A 40 0.09 11.05 -26.24
N VAL A 41 0.21 9.83 -26.78
CA VAL A 41 0.21 8.57 -25.99
C VAL A 41 1.25 8.55 -24.87
N PRO A 42 2.52 8.94 -25.10
CA PRO A 42 3.53 8.94 -24.04
C PRO A 42 3.28 10.06 -23.00
N ALA A 43 2.80 11.23 -23.46
CA ALA A 43 2.48 12.35 -22.58
C ALA A 43 1.25 12.05 -21.70
N LEU A 44 0.32 11.20 -22.14
CA LEU A 44 -0.82 10.77 -21.34
C LEU A 44 -0.40 10.04 -20.05
N GLY A 45 0.79 9.44 -20.02
CA GLY A 45 1.36 8.82 -18.81
C GLY A 45 1.57 9.81 -17.66
N LEU A 46 1.70 11.10 -17.96
CA LEU A 46 1.80 12.15 -16.95
C LEU A 46 0.53 12.29 -16.11
N LEU A 47 -0.64 11.98 -16.68
CA LEU A 47 -1.91 12.15 -16.00
C LEU A 47 -2.07 11.20 -14.79
N PRO A 48 -1.90 9.87 -14.92
CA PRO A 48 -1.93 9.00 -13.75
C PRO A 48 -0.70 9.19 -12.84
N LEU A 49 0.45 9.61 -13.35
CA LEU A 49 1.61 9.95 -12.49
C LEU A 49 1.32 11.17 -11.61
N ALA A 50 0.72 12.22 -12.16
CA ALA A 50 0.28 13.39 -11.39
C ALA A 50 -0.79 13.00 -10.37
N GLY A 51 -1.76 12.18 -10.77
CA GLY A 51 -2.76 11.62 -9.86
C GLY A 51 -2.14 10.83 -8.70
N SER A 52 -1.12 10.02 -8.98
CA SER A 52 -0.36 9.27 -7.97
C SER A 52 0.39 10.19 -7.00
N ALA A 53 1.09 11.21 -7.51
CA ALA A 53 1.81 12.17 -6.68
C ALA A 53 0.86 12.97 -5.78
N LEU A 54 -0.31 13.39 -6.31
CA LEU A 54 -1.34 14.07 -5.53
C LEU A 54 -1.93 13.15 -4.45
N LEU A 55 -2.28 11.90 -4.79
CA LEU A 55 -2.76 10.93 -3.82
C LEU A 55 -1.74 10.71 -2.70
N ALA A 56 -0.46 10.54 -3.05
CA ALA A 56 0.62 10.39 -2.09
C ALA A 56 0.78 11.62 -1.19
N ALA A 57 0.80 12.82 -1.77
CA ALA A 57 0.90 14.07 -1.02
C ALA A 57 -0.27 14.25 -0.06
N LEU A 58 -1.50 13.93 -0.49
CA LEU A 58 -2.69 13.99 0.35
C LEU A 58 -2.64 13.00 1.51
N ILE A 59 -2.22 11.75 1.27
CA ILE A 59 -2.06 10.74 2.33
C ILE A 59 -1.00 11.19 3.34
N LEU A 60 0.18 11.59 2.85
CA LEU A 60 1.31 12.01 3.70
C LEU A 60 1.00 13.28 4.51
N TYR A 61 0.33 14.25 3.90
CA TYR A 61 -0.12 15.47 4.57
C TYR A 61 -1.10 15.13 5.69
N ARG A 62 -2.03 14.20 5.45
CA ARG A 62 -3.00 13.80 6.46
C ARG A 62 -2.37 12.99 7.59
N ASP A 63 -1.46 12.07 7.30
CA ASP A 63 -0.71 11.33 8.32
C ASP A 63 0.08 12.29 9.23
N ARG A 64 0.67 13.35 8.65
CA ARG A 64 1.29 14.44 9.42
C ARG A 64 0.27 15.16 10.31
N VAL A 65 -0.91 15.49 9.81
CA VAL A 65 -1.89 16.27 10.59
C VAL A 65 -2.61 15.43 11.66
N THR A 66 -2.85 14.14 11.41
CA THR A 66 -3.43 13.23 12.43
C THR A 66 -2.48 13.05 13.61
N THR A 67 -1.17 12.97 13.39
CA THR A 67 -0.18 12.95 14.48
C THR A 67 -0.15 14.23 15.32
N ILE A 68 -0.67 15.35 14.81
CA ILE A 68 -0.79 16.63 15.52
C ILE A 68 -2.10 16.72 16.33
N GLY A 69 -3.01 15.74 16.20
CA GLY A 69 -4.23 15.64 17.01
C GLY A 69 -5.48 16.29 16.40
N SER A 70 -5.44 16.71 15.13
CA SER A 70 -6.59 17.32 14.46
C SER A 70 -7.53 16.27 13.84
N PRO A 71 -8.86 16.33 14.08
CA PRO A 71 -9.83 15.40 13.52
C PRO A 71 -10.18 15.79 12.08
N ILE A 72 -9.28 15.52 11.12
CA ILE A 72 -9.61 15.70 9.69
C ILE A 72 -10.47 14.53 9.20
N GLN A 73 -11.60 14.85 8.58
CA GLN A 73 -12.57 13.95 7.93
C GLN A 73 -11.91 12.75 7.23
N SER A 74 -11.93 11.57 7.87
CA SER A 74 -11.14 10.38 7.47
C SER A 74 -11.36 10.03 5.99
N LEU A 75 -10.28 9.96 5.20
CA LEU A 75 -10.35 9.32 3.88
C LEU A 75 -10.65 7.84 4.12
N SER A 76 -11.79 7.37 3.64
CA SER A 76 -12.16 5.97 3.79
C SER A 76 -11.08 5.07 3.21
N VAL A 77 -10.71 4.02 3.94
CA VAL A 77 -9.75 3.00 3.51
C VAL A 77 -10.14 2.43 2.13
N SER A 78 -11.44 2.32 1.86
CA SER A 78 -12.00 1.89 0.58
C SER A 78 -11.71 2.87 -0.56
N ASN A 79 -11.75 4.19 -0.31
CA ASN A 79 -11.45 5.20 -1.32
C ASN A 79 -9.98 5.14 -1.74
N ILE A 80 -9.07 4.96 -0.77
CA ILE A 80 -7.64 4.83 -1.04
C ILE A 80 -7.39 3.55 -1.86
N PHE A 81 -8.02 2.44 -1.49
CA PHE A 81 -7.93 1.19 -2.25
C PHE A 81 -8.39 1.36 -3.70
N PHE A 82 -9.56 1.98 -3.91
CA PHE A 82 -10.07 2.21 -5.26
C PHE A 82 -9.18 3.16 -6.06
N ALA A 83 -8.64 4.20 -5.42
CA ALA A 83 -7.69 5.10 -6.07
C ALA A 83 -6.39 4.39 -6.48
N ASP A 84 -5.81 3.56 -5.60
CA ASP A 84 -4.62 2.76 -5.92
C ASP A 84 -4.91 1.76 -7.06
N PHE A 85 -6.07 1.09 -7.04
CA PHE A 85 -6.50 0.18 -8.10
C PHE A 85 -6.68 0.90 -9.44
N LEU A 86 -7.39 2.03 -9.45
CA LEU A 86 -7.62 2.82 -10.65
C LEU A 86 -6.30 3.34 -11.22
N LEU A 87 -5.39 3.84 -10.37
CA LEU A 87 -4.08 4.29 -10.80
C LEU A 87 -3.24 3.15 -11.38
N ALA A 88 -3.23 1.97 -10.76
CA ALA A 88 -2.55 0.80 -11.30
C ALA A 88 -3.11 0.41 -12.68
N ALA A 89 -4.43 0.39 -12.84
CA ALA A 89 -5.08 0.07 -14.11
C ALA A 89 -4.77 1.09 -15.22
N LEU A 90 -4.85 2.39 -14.90
CA LEU A 90 -4.51 3.46 -15.85
C LEU A 90 -3.04 3.42 -16.26
N LEU A 91 -2.12 3.26 -15.28
CA LEU A 91 -0.69 3.14 -15.56
C LEU A 91 -0.41 1.94 -16.45
N LEU A 92 -1.00 0.77 -16.17
CA LEU A 92 -0.83 -0.42 -16.98
C LEU A 92 -1.33 -0.22 -18.42
N GLY A 93 -2.53 0.34 -18.58
CA GLY A 93 -3.12 0.61 -19.89
C GLY A 93 -2.26 1.54 -20.75
N ILE A 94 -1.79 2.66 -20.17
CA ILE A 94 -0.92 3.61 -20.88
C ILE A 94 0.47 3.01 -21.12
N LEU A 95 0.99 2.20 -20.21
CA LEU A 95 2.29 1.53 -20.38
C LEU A 95 2.25 0.57 -21.57
N ILE A 96 1.21 -0.25 -21.68
CA ILE A 96 0.99 -1.14 -22.83
C ILE A 96 0.88 -0.30 -24.12
N GLY A 97 0.06 0.76 -24.10
CA GLY A 97 -0.06 1.66 -25.24
C GLY A 97 1.27 2.29 -25.66
N SER A 98 2.08 2.72 -24.70
CA SER A 98 3.39 3.31 -24.94
C SER A 98 4.34 2.31 -25.59
N TRP A 99 4.40 1.07 -25.11
CA TRP A 99 5.26 0.03 -25.72
C TRP A 99 4.80 -0.35 -27.13
N VAL A 100 3.48 -0.42 -27.36
CA VAL A 100 2.92 -0.63 -28.72
C VAL A 100 3.29 0.53 -29.65
N ASP A 101 3.39 1.75 -29.15
CA ASP A 101 3.76 2.91 -29.96
C ASP A 101 5.28 2.99 -30.21
N LEU A 102 6.09 2.74 -29.18
CA LEU A 102 7.56 2.69 -29.28
C LEU A 102 8.04 1.63 -30.27
N THR A 103 7.38 0.46 -30.32
CA THR A 103 7.72 -0.61 -31.28
C THR A 103 7.51 -0.19 -32.73
N LYS A 104 6.56 0.72 -33.01
CA LYS A 104 6.36 1.28 -34.36
C LYS A 104 7.46 2.27 -34.74
N GLU A 105 8.05 2.95 -33.76
CA GLU A 105 9.11 3.95 -33.96
C GLU A 105 10.51 3.35 -34.12
N TYR A 106 10.67 2.03 -33.88
CA TYR A 106 11.94 1.29 -34.00
C TYR A 106 12.72 1.58 -35.28
N TRP A 107 12.03 1.82 -36.39
CA TRP A 107 12.65 1.98 -37.70
C TRP A 107 13.06 3.41 -38.05
N ARG A 108 12.62 4.44 -37.31
CA ARG A 108 12.75 5.84 -37.76
C ARG A 108 13.67 6.70 -36.89
N GLU A 109 13.57 6.62 -35.55
CA GLU A 109 14.21 7.61 -34.67
C GLU A 109 14.69 7.00 -33.34
N THR A 110 15.94 6.51 -33.30
CA THR A 110 16.55 5.84 -32.14
C THR A 110 16.56 6.69 -30.86
N SER A 111 16.73 8.01 -30.97
CA SER A 111 16.76 8.93 -29.84
C SER A 111 15.41 9.00 -29.10
N LEU A 112 14.30 8.96 -29.83
CA LEU A 112 12.95 8.98 -29.24
C LEU A 112 12.67 7.71 -28.45
N ILE A 113 13.09 6.55 -28.97
CA ILE A 113 12.92 5.26 -28.30
C ILE A 113 13.62 5.25 -26.96
N ILE A 114 14.87 5.75 -26.90
CA ILE A 114 15.63 5.84 -25.65
C ILE A 114 14.89 6.70 -24.64
N LEU A 115 14.43 7.89 -25.07
CA LEU A 115 13.71 8.82 -24.21
C LEU A 115 12.39 8.24 -23.69
N GLY A 116 11.62 7.60 -24.57
CA GLY A 116 10.36 6.94 -24.21
C GLY A 116 10.59 5.78 -23.24
N THR A 117 11.62 4.97 -23.49
CA THR A 117 11.96 3.82 -22.63
C THR A 117 12.29 4.28 -21.22
N TYR A 118 13.16 5.29 -21.05
CA TYR A 118 13.47 5.85 -19.74
C TYR A 118 12.25 6.52 -19.08
N GLY A 119 11.37 7.15 -19.86
CA GLY A 119 10.10 7.66 -19.35
C GLY A 119 9.20 6.55 -18.76
N THR A 120 9.11 5.40 -19.44
CA THR A 120 8.29 4.27 -18.96
C THR A 120 8.80 3.64 -17.67
N VAL A 121 10.08 3.79 -17.32
CA VAL A 121 10.64 3.28 -16.05
C VAL A 121 9.89 3.84 -14.83
N PHE A 122 9.59 5.14 -14.85
CA PHE A 122 8.86 5.77 -13.74
C PHE A 122 7.40 5.34 -13.70
N MET A 123 6.78 5.08 -14.85
CA MET A 123 5.43 4.50 -14.92
C MET A 123 5.40 3.08 -14.36
N ILE A 124 6.40 2.25 -14.69
CA ILE A 124 6.56 0.88 -14.15
C ILE A 124 6.71 0.93 -12.63
N ALA A 125 7.58 1.81 -12.12
CA ALA A 125 7.78 1.96 -10.68
C ALA A 125 6.49 2.34 -9.95
N ASN A 126 5.74 3.32 -10.48
CA ASN A 126 4.45 3.72 -9.89
C ASN A 126 3.41 2.60 -9.99
N PHE A 127 3.35 1.90 -11.12
CA PHE A 127 2.47 0.75 -11.30
C PHE A 127 2.75 -0.32 -10.25
N ALA A 128 4.02 -0.69 -10.05
CA ALA A 128 4.42 -1.66 -9.05
C ALA A 128 4.05 -1.23 -7.62
N ILE A 129 4.22 0.05 -7.29
CA ILE A 129 3.85 0.59 -5.96
C ILE A 129 2.34 0.51 -5.73
N HIS A 130 1.52 0.92 -6.69
CA HIS A 130 0.06 0.85 -6.55
C HIS A 130 -0.43 -0.60 -6.53
N LEU A 131 0.13 -1.46 -7.38
CA LEU A 131 -0.18 -2.89 -7.38
C LEU A 131 0.17 -3.53 -6.03
N TYR A 132 1.31 -3.18 -5.44
CA TYR A 132 1.69 -3.61 -4.10
C TYR A 132 0.65 -3.18 -3.05
N PHE A 133 0.24 -1.91 -3.04
CA PHE A 133 -0.78 -1.43 -2.09
C PHE A 133 -2.14 -2.11 -2.27
N VAL A 134 -2.55 -2.42 -3.50
CA VAL A 134 -3.76 -3.18 -3.79
C VAL A 134 -3.61 -4.62 -3.27
N ALA A 135 -2.50 -5.28 -3.60
CA ALA A 135 -2.25 -6.67 -3.25
C ALA A 135 -2.27 -6.91 -1.73
N ILE A 136 -1.63 -6.04 -0.94
CA ILE A 136 -1.62 -6.19 0.53
C ILE A 136 -2.99 -5.94 1.17
N ARG A 137 -3.90 -5.20 0.51
CA ARG A 137 -5.23 -4.87 1.05
C ARG A 137 -6.29 -5.92 0.74
N ILE A 138 -6.11 -6.70 -0.34
CA ILE A 138 -7.05 -7.76 -0.73
C ILE A 138 -7.29 -8.78 0.39
N PRO A 139 -6.26 -9.35 1.06
CA PRO A 139 -6.47 -10.32 2.14
C PRO A 139 -7.32 -9.76 3.28
N HIS A 140 -7.07 -8.53 3.72
CA HIS A 140 -7.86 -7.89 4.77
C HIS A 140 -9.34 -7.75 4.38
N MET A 141 -9.64 -7.43 3.12
CA MET A 141 -11.02 -7.33 2.63
C MET A 141 -11.70 -8.69 2.47
N VAL A 142 -10.96 -9.72 2.05
CA VAL A 142 -11.49 -11.08 1.89
C VAL A 142 -11.77 -11.73 3.24
N ILE A 143 -10.85 -11.60 4.20
CA ILE A 143 -11.00 -12.14 5.56
C ILE A 143 -12.14 -11.44 6.31
N SER A 144 -12.25 -10.12 6.19
CA SER A 144 -13.34 -9.37 6.85
C SER A 144 -14.72 -9.73 6.29
N ARG A 145 -14.84 -10.02 4.99
CA ARG A 145 -16.08 -10.51 4.38
C ARG A 145 -16.42 -11.96 4.72
N ALA A 146 -15.42 -12.78 5.06
CA ALA A 146 -15.64 -14.17 5.47
C ALA A 146 -16.13 -14.31 6.92
N CYS A 147 -16.12 -13.22 7.70
CA CYS A 147 -16.40 -13.21 9.14
C CYS A 147 -17.55 -12.26 9.51
N ASP A 148 -18.74 -12.48 8.95
CA ASP A 148 -19.97 -11.75 9.34
C ASP A 148 -20.57 -12.23 10.68
N CYS A 149 -19.91 -13.14 11.38
CA CYS A 149 -20.38 -13.68 12.66
C CYS A 149 -19.83 -12.88 13.87
N ALA A 150 -20.69 -12.55 14.84
CA ALA A 150 -20.30 -11.81 16.05
C ALA A 150 -19.20 -12.50 16.88
N HIS A 151 -19.15 -13.84 16.84
CA HIS A 151 -18.11 -14.65 17.50
C HIS A 151 -16.75 -14.57 16.76
N CYS A 152 -16.76 -14.31 15.46
CA CYS A 152 -15.57 -14.24 14.62
C CYS A 152 -14.85 -12.90 14.84
N GLN A 153 -15.61 -11.82 15.06
CA GLN A 153 -15.06 -10.49 15.32
C GLN A 153 -14.29 -10.40 16.65
N SER A 154 -14.73 -11.11 17.71
CA SER A 154 -14.05 -11.09 19.02
C SER A 154 -12.70 -11.80 19.00
N VAL A 155 -12.57 -12.87 18.20
CA VAL A 155 -11.32 -13.65 18.05
C VAL A 155 -10.31 -12.93 17.15
N VAL A 156 -10.77 -12.36 16.02
CA VAL A 156 -9.90 -11.58 15.11
C VAL A 156 -9.34 -10.33 15.80
N LYS A 157 -10.11 -9.67 16.67
CA LYS A 157 -9.63 -8.49 17.42
C LYS A 157 -8.50 -8.83 18.40
N LYS A 158 -8.48 -10.05 18.96
CA LYS A 158 -7.36 -10.58 19.77
C LYS A 158 -6.17 -11.03 18.89
N SER A 159 -6.44 -11.66 17.75
CA SER A 159 -5.42 -12.14 16.81
C SER A 159 -4.68 -11.00 16.08
N SER A 160 -5.37 -9.92 15.73
CA SER A 160 -4.77 -8.74 15.07
C SER A 160 -3.84 -7.97 16.02
N PHE A 161 -4.11 -7.99 17.34
CA PHE A 161 -3.20 -7.44 18.34
C PHE A 161 -1.94 -8.32 18.49
N ALA A 162 -2.10 -9.65 18.47
CA ALA A 162 -0.97 -10.60 18.50
C ALA A 162 -0.11 -10.56 17.22
N THR A 163 -0.73 -10.38 16.05
CA THR A 163 -0.03 -10.33 14.76
C THR A 163 0.72 -9.01 14.58
N MET A 164 0.20 -7.90 15.12
CA MET A 164 0.92 -6.62 15.15
C MET A 164 2.08 -6.60 16.16
N MET A 165 2.12 -7.56 17.10
CA MET A 165 3.21 -7.73 18.06
C MET A 165 4.26 -8.76 17.62
N SER A 166 4.05 -9.46 16.49
CA SER A 166 4.93 -10.54 16.01
C SER A 166 5.71 -10.17 14.74
N THR A 167 6.38 -9.03 14.79
CA THR A 167 7.51 -8.72 13.90
C THR A 167 8.63 -8.06 14.70
N SER A 168 9.24 -8.79 15.63
CA SER A 168 10.63 -8.54 16.06
C SER A 168 11.16 -9.73 16.85
N GLU A 169 12.26 -10.30 16.33
CA GLU A 169 13.33 -11.07 17.00
C GLU A 169 13.00 -12.22 17.98
N TYR A 170 13.57 -13.38 17.63
CA TYR A 170 13.89 -14.55 18.43
C TYR A 170 13.69 -14.42 19.95
N THR A 171 12.61 -14.99 20.46
CA THR A 171 12.41 -15.20 21.91
C THR A 171 13.06 -16.53 22.30
N PRO A 172 14.07 -16.55 23.18
CA PRO A 172 14.65 -17.81 23.66
C PRO A 172 13.65 -18.51 24.58
N LEU A 173 13.57 -19.84 24.44
CA LEU A 173 12.77 -20.73 25.28
C LEU A 173 13.18 -20.58 26.75
N SER A 174 12.32 -19.96 27.56
CA SER A 174 12.32 -20.12 29.01
C SER A 174 11.31 -21.21 29.34
N GLU A 175 11.81 -22.34 29.81
CA GLU A 175 11.03 -23.37 30.50
C GLU A 175 10.33 -22.75 31.72
N GLY A 176 9.08 -23.14 31.94
CA GLY A 176 8.23 -22.61 33.01
C GLY A 176 6.78 -23.03 32.81
N ASP A 177 6.54 -24.34 32.93
CA ASP A 177 5.21 -24.93 33.09
C ASP A 177 4.51 -24.28 34.30
N GLU A 178 3.37 -23.57 34.15
CA GLU A 178 2.41 -23.32 35.25
C GLU A 178 1.09 -22.57 34.89
N GLU A 179 0.67 -22.44 33.62
CA GLU A 179 -0.55 -21.65 33.29
C GLU A 179 -1.81 -22.43 32.83
N ASP A 180 -1.82 -23.76 32.91
CA ASP A 180 -2.97 -24.58 32.45
C ASP A 180 -4.01 -24.96 33.54
N GLU A 181 -3.89 -24.46 34.78
CA GLU A 181 -4.78 -24.83 35.90
C GLU A 181 -5.95 -23.85 36.15
N ALA A 182 -6.02 -22.71 35.46
CA ALA A 182 -7.07 -21.71 35.71
C ALA A 182 -8.36 -21.93 34.90
N ALA A 183 -8.31 -22.70 33.80
CA ALA A 183 -9.44 -22.85 32.88
C ALA A 183 -10.41 -24.00 33.23
N TYR A 184 -10.05 -24.90 34.15
CA TYR A 184 -10.87 -26.07 34.51
C TYR A 184 -11.73 -25.89 35.78
N ARG A 185 -11.47 -24.90 36.64
CA ARG A 185 -12.24 -24.73 37.89
C ARG A 185 -13.63 -24.12 37.71
N ASP A 186 -13.89 -23.41 36.63
CA ASP A 186 -15.17 -22.73 36.42
C ASP A 186 -16.28 -23.64 35.90
N LEU A 187 -15.98 -24.91 35.58
CA LEU A 187 -16.98 -25.89 35.14
C LEU A 187 -17.63 -26.69 36.29
N GLU A 188 -17.10 -26.65 37.52
CA GLU A 188 -17.57 -27.51 38.61
C GLU A 188 -18.55 -26.84 39.60
N SER A 189 -18.76 -25.51 39.51
CA SER A 189 -19.65 -24.79 40.45
C SER A 189 -21.12 -24.68 40.02
N GLY A 190 -21.53 -25.36 38.94
CA GLY A 190 -22.83 -25.15 38.29
C GLY A 190 -23.88 -26.27 38.43
N ALA A 191 -23.61 -27.37 39.14
CA ALA A 191 -24.54 -28.50 39.20
C ALA A 191 -24.70 -29.04 40.63
N GLY A 192 -25.78 -28.64 41.31
CA GLY A 192 -26.31 -29.42 42.42
C GLY A 192 -27.01 -28.63 43.52
N ARG A 193 -28.34 -28.48 43.40
CA ARG A 193 -29.29 -28.98 44.43
C ARG A 193 -30.74 -28.70 44.04
N SER A 194 -31.41 -29.77 43.63
CA SER A 194 -32.86 -29.95 43.66
C SER A 194 -33.27 -30.60 45.00
N GLY A 195 -34.26 -30.00 45.68
CA GLY A 195 -35.12 -30.61 46.70
C GLY A 195 -34.51 -30.88 48.09
N PRO A 196 -35.33 -31.08 49.13
CA PRO A 196 -36.78 -31.34 49.12
C PRO A 196 -37.67 -30.17 49.54
#